data_AF-A0A852UFF2-F1
#
_entry.id   AF-A0A852UFF2-F1
#
_cell.length_a   1.000
_cell.length_b   1.000
_cell.length_c   1.000
_cell.angle_alpha   90.00
_cell.angle_beta   90.00
_cell.angle_gamma   90.00
#
_symmetry.space_group_name_H-M   'P 1'
#
loop_
_entity.id
_entity.type
_entity.pdbx_description
1 polymer ?
#
loop_
_entity_poly.entity_id
_entity_poly.type
_entity_poly.pdbx_seq_one_letter_code
_entity_poly.pdbx_strand_id
1 'polypeptide(L)'
;MPNATGTITLDAGTLTGNLTVNTANATFVNNATVGGTVFINNVSANTWNENGVGNKLNFNDPDAGTKLVIGAGKTVASLTLNKPAIVTIPATSTVTDLTVASTATGASINNNGTVTILTSNAATTVVGNGTVNNTAGTAESQITVGEDVKVENGAHETIAPLISEGYINSDGPNRINVGFKVNEDIDLSLTSKADIVISYFTVENGVETAIKTTPASNNLVKNKTWAGYLNDLNGNKYSKSNGNLYSNELVKDTLVITTVDPKYANMAYVNNEWVGNSAIRVKVVVIDNAGNRSETLTLNFPN
;
A
#
# COMPACT_ATOMS: atom_id res chain seq x y z
N MET A 1 -9.56 13.17 -45.25
CA MET A 1 -9.39 14.49 -44.61
C MET A 1 -7.89 14.77 -44.59
N PRO A 2 -7.43 16.00 -44.87
CA PRO A 2 -6.01 16.31 -44.77
C PRO A 2 -5.55 16.05 -43.34
N ASN A 3 -4.45 15.31 -43.21
CA ASN A 3 -3.84 14.99 -41.93
C ASN A 3 -3.42 16.29 -41.25
N ALA A 4 -4.16 16.72 -40.22
CA ALA A 4 -3.78 17.86 -39.43
C ALA A 4 -2.41 17.60 -38.80
N THR A 5 -1.42 18.39 -39.22
CA THR A 5 -0.07 18.43 -38.62
C THR A 5 0.01 19.63 -37.68
N GLY A 6 0.88 19.55 -36.68
CA GLY A 6 1.09 20.64 -35.71
C GLY A 6 0.65 20.27 -34.29
N THR A 7 0.29 21.28 -33.49
CA THR A 7 -0.07 21.11 -32.08
C THR A 7 -1.54 21.48 -31.87
N ILE A 8 -2.28 20.59 -31.20
CA ILE A 8 -3.63 20.86 -30.70
C ILE A 8 -3.50 21.08 -29.20
N THR A 9 -3.93 22.25 -28.73
CA THR A 9 -3.93 22.60 -27.31
C THR A 9 -5.37 22.66 -26.81
N LEU A 10 -5.66 21.88 -25.78
CA LEU A 10 -6.83 22.06 -24.93
C LEU A 10 -6.42 22.94 -23.77
N ASP A 11 -6.95 24.16 -23.73
CA ASP A 11 -6.65 25.15 -22.69
C ASP A 11 -7.15 24.72 -21.31
N ALA A 12 -6.66 25.40 -20.27
CA ALA A 12 -7.03 25.10 -18.89
C ALA A 12 -8.54 25.25 -18.66
N GLY A 13 -9.11 24.32 -17.91
CA GLY A 13 -10.54 24.27 -17.63
C GLY A 13 -10.95 22.90 -17.10
N THR A 14 -12.26 22.65 -17.02
CA THR A 14 -12.81 21.37 -16.58
C THR A 14 -13.75 20.81 -17.63
N LEU A 15 -13.46 19.61 -18.14
CA LEU A 15 -14.43 18.79 -18.86
C LEU A 15 -15.10 17.82 -17.90
N THR A 16 -16.43 17.79 -17.86
CA THR A 16 -17.17 16.85 -17.01
C THR A 16 -17.31 15.45 -17.63
N GLY A 17 -17.18 15.34 -18.96
CA GLY A 17 -17.28 14.08 -19.71
C GLY A 17 -15.92 13.44 -20.01
N ASN A 18 -15.92 12.51 -20.96
CA ASN A 18 -14.71 11.90 -21.50
C ASN A 18 -14.07 12.80 -22.57
N LEU A 19 -12.76 12.66 -22.74
CA LEU A 19 -12.01 13.24 -23.85
C LEU A 19 -11.48 12.10 -24.73
N THR A 20 -11.73 12.13 -26.03
CA THR A 20 -11.17 11.14 -26.97
C THR A 20 -10.35 11.86 -28.02
N VAL A 21 -9.09 11.46 -28.18
CA VAL A 21 -8.16 12.05 -29.15
C VAL A 21 -7.69 10.99 -30.14
N ASN A 22 -7.83 11.31 -31.43
CA ASN A 22 -7.46 10.47 -32.56
C ASN A 22 -6.93 11.35 -33.70
N THR A 23 -5.75 11.94 -33.49
CA THR A 23 -5.12 12.93 -34.35
C THR A 23 -3.69 12.51 -34.67
N ALA A 24 -3.54 11.44 -35.45
CA ALA A 24 -2.30 10.71 -35.73
C ALA A 24 -1.08 11.53 -36.19
N ASN A 25 -1.29 12.77 -36.65
CA ASN A 25 -0.22 13.63 -37.17
C ASN A 25 -0.03 14.92 -36.34
N ALA A 26 -0.75 15.05 -35.22
CA ALA A 26 -0.65 16.19 -34.33
C ALA A 26 -0.18 15.80 -32.93
N THR A 27 0.64 16.67 -32.34
CA THR A 27 0.91 16.68 -30.90
C THR A 27 -0.33 17.18 -30.18
N PHE A 28 -0.68 16.56 -29.05
CA PHE A 28 -1.78 17.04 -28.21
C PHE A 28 -1.26 17.53 -26.86
N VAL A 29 -1.72 18.71 -26.43
CA VAL A 29 -1.42 19.30 -25.12
C VAL A 29 -2.72 19.46 -24.37
N ASN A 30 -2.88 18.70 -23.28
CA ASN A 30 -4.05 18.78 -22.41
C ASN A 30 -3.73 19.60 -21.16
N ASN A 31 -4.22 20.84 -21.07
CA ASN A 31 -4.13 21.65 -19.85
C ASN A 31 -5.39 21.55 -18.97
N ALA A 32 -6.43 20.84 -19.42
CA ALA A 32 -7.70 20.74 -18.71
C ALA A 32 -7.73 19.56 -17.74
N THR A 33 -8.50 19.69 -16.67
CA THR A 33 -8.94 18.55 -15.86
C THR A 33 -10.15 17.91 -16.53
N VAL A 34 -10.11 16.59 -16.72
CA VAL A 34 -11.17 15.79 -17.33
C VAL A 34 -11.74 14.89 -16.24
N GLY A 35 -13.00 15.10 -15.87
CA GLY A 35 -13.69 14.32 -14.83
C GLY A 35 -13.99 12.88 -15.26
N GLY A 36 -14.17 12.66 -16.56
CA GLY A 36 -14.23 11.34 -17.17
C GLY A 36 -12.86 10.75 -17.51
N THR A 37 -12.84 9.80 -18.44
CA THR A 37 -11.60 9.18 -18.93
C THR A 37 -11.11 9.89 -20.19
N VAL A 38 -9.80 10.06 -20.30
CA VAL A 38 -9.10 10.51 -21.50
C VAL A 38 -8.64 9.30 -22.31
N PHE A 39 -9.18 9.12 -23.51
CA PHE A 39 -8.80 8.07 -24.44
C PHE A 39 -7.86 8.64 -25.51
N ILE A 40 -6.60 8.19 -25.48
CA ILE A 40 -5.55 8.61 -26.40
C ILE A 40 -5.40 7.49 -27.43
N ASN A 41 -6.18 7.56 -28.51
CA ASN A 41 -6.26 6.48 -29.50
C ASN A 41 -5.24 6.61 -30.62
N ASN A 42 -4.82 7.84 -30.92
CA ASN A 42 -3.79 8.14 -31.90
C ASN A 42 -3.33 9.59 -31.75
N VAL A 43 -2.04 9.84 -31.69
CA VAL A 43 -1.39 11.15 -31.77
C VAL A 43 -0.12 11.02 -32.59
N SER A 44 0.52 12.13 -32.96
CA SER A 44 1.83 12.03 -33.60
C SER A 44 2.84 11.31 -32.70
N ALA A 45 3.80 10.60 -33.32
CA ALA A 45 4.92 9.97 -32.62
C ALA A 45 5.63 10.91 -31.62
N ASN A 46 5.57 12.24 -31.87
CA ASN A 46 5.99 13.27 -30.94
C ASN A 46 4.82 13.93 -30.18
N THR A 47 4.17 13.17 -29.29
CA THR A 47 3.79 13.62 -27.92
C THR A 47 2.29 13.78 -27.62
N TRP A 48 1.86 13.11 -26.55
CA TRP A 48 0.80 13.55 -25.65
C TRP A 48 1.42 14.29 -24.46
N ASN A 49 1.02 15.54 -24.20
CA ASN A 49 1.46 16.30 -23.03
C ASN A 49 0.30 16.46 -22.05
N GLU A 50 0.42 15.85 -20.87
CA GLU A 50 -0.58 15.91 -19.83
C GLU A 50 -0.22 16.98 -18.79
N ASN A 51 -0.89 18.12 -18.85
CA ASN A 51 -0.74 19.23 -17.89
C ASN A 51 -1.97 19.41 -16.98
N GLY A 52 -3.03 18.65 -17.20
CA GLY A 52 -4.17 18.55 -16.30
C GLY A 52 -3.81 17.81 -15.02
N VAL A 53 -4.61 18.02 -13.97
CA VAL A 53 -4.40 17.38 -12.66
C VAL A 53 -5.58 16.44 -12.37
N GLY A 54 -5.25 15.25 -11.87
CA GLY A 54 -6.21 14.22 -11.46
C GLY A 54 -6.81 13.43 -12.63
N ASN A 55 -6.28 13.57 -13.84
CA ASN A 55 -6.84 12.94 -15.04
C ASN A 55 -6.64 11.42 -15.02
N LYS A 56 -7.56 10.71 -15.68
CA LYS A 56 -7.51 9.26 -15.91
C LYS A 56 -7.25 9.00 -17.38
N LEU A 57 -6.10 8.42 -17.71
CA LEU A 57 -5.62 8.26 -19.07
C LEU A 57 -5.68 6.79 -19.50
N ASN A 58 -6.25 6.54 -20.66
CA ASN A 58 -6.18 5.27 -21.39
C ASN A 58 -5.42 5.49 -22.69
N PHE A 59 -4.19 4.98 -22.73
CA PHE A 59 -3.29 5.11 -23.85
C PHE A 59 -3.41 3.90 -24.78
N ASN A 60 -3.99 4.11 -25.95
CA ASN A 60 -4.33 3.09 -26.95
C ASN A 60 -3.61 3.32 -28.29
N ASP A 61 -2.67 4.26 -28.33
CA ASP A 61 -1.95 4.62 -29.54
C ASP A 61 -1.18 3.40 -30.10
N PRO A 62 -1.39 3.02 -31.36
CA PRO A 62 -0.75 1.82 -31.92
C PRO A 62 0.77 1.98 -32.15
N ASP A 63 1.30 3.20 -32.18
CA ASP A 63 2.73 3.46 -32.41
C ASP A 63 3.52 3.36 -31.10
N ALA A 64 4.40 2.35 -31.03
CA ALA A 64 5.25 2.08 -29.88
C ALA A 64 6.26 3.22 -29.59
N GLY A 65 6.57 4.05 -30.59
CA GLY A 65 7.44 5.22 -30.45
C GLY A 65 6.78 6.43 -29.82
N THR A 66 5.45 6.40 -29.62
CA THR A 66 4.71 7.56 -29.14
C THR A 66 5.07 7.91 -27.70
N LYS A 67 5.35 9.20 -27.49
CA LYS A 67 5.72 9.75 -26.18
C LYS A 67 4.49 10.25 -25.42
N LEU A 68 4.41 9.91 -24.13
CA LEU A 68 3.47 10.49 -23.18
C LEU A 68 4.28 11.21 -22.10
N VAL A 69 4.13 12.54 -22.02
CA VAL A 69 4.87 13.38 -21.07
C VAL A 69 3.90 13.91 -20.02
N ILE A 70 4.18 13.63 -18.76
CA ILE A 70 3.49 14.25 -17.62
C ILE A 70 4.15 15.60 -17.34
N GLY A 71 3.36 16.67 -17.30
CA GLY A 71 3.84 18.00 -16.96
C GLY A 71 4.44 18.03 -15.55
N ALA A 72 5.41 18.92 -15.32
CA ALA A 72 6.04 19.07 -14.01
C ALA A 72 5.03 19.53 -12.92
N GLY A 73 5.11 18.94 -11.73
CA GLY A 73 4.24 19.27 -10.61
C GLY A 73 2.81 18.74 -10.77
N LYS A 74 2.58 17.83 -11.71
CA LYS A 74 1.25 17.32 -12.03
C LYS A 74 1.04 15.93 -11.45
N THR A 75 -0.20 15.68 -11.06
CA THR A 75 -0.64 14.36 -10.61
C THR A 75 -1.60 13.78 -11.64
N VAL A 76 -1.30 12.58 -12.14
CA VAL A 76 -2.22 11.76 -12.93
C VAL A 76 -2.82 10.71 -11.99
N ALA A 77 -4.16 10.64 -11.95
CA ALA A 77 -4.85 9.72 -11.05
C ALA A 77 -4.68 8.27 -11.51
N SER A 78 -4.85 8.00 -12.81
CA SER A 78 -4.57 6.69 -13.37
C SER A 78 -4.05 6.79 -14.78
N LEU A 79 -3.10 5.94 -15.16
CA LEU A 79 -2.58 5.79 -16.51
C LEU A 79 -2.56 4.31 -16.87
N THR A 80 -3.32 3.93 -17.90
CA THR A 80 -3.31 2.59 -18.47
C THR A 80 -2.64 2.62 -19.84
N LEU A 81 -1.55 1.88 -20.01
CA LEU A 81 -0.93 1.62 -21.30
C LEU A 81 -1.51 0.33 -21.87
N ASN A 82 -2.40 0.46 -22.86
CA ASN A 82 -2.94 -0.68 -23.61
C ASN A 82 -2.08 -1.04 -24.82
N LYS A 83 -1.17 -0.13 -25.20
CA LYS A 83 -0.18 -0.29 -26.25
C LYS A 83 1.18 0.20 -25.75
N PRO A 84 2.30 -0.26 -26.34
CA PRO A 84 3.63 0.19 -25.92
C PRO A 84 3.75 1.71 -26.11
N ALA A 85 4.41 2.38 -25.18
CA ALA A 85 4.62 3.82 -25.22
C ALA A 85 5.90 4.19 -24.46
N ILE A 86 6.40 5.40 -24.71
CA ILE A 86 7.49 6.00 -23.93
C ILE A 86 6.88 7.04 -22.98
N VAL A 87 6.82 6.71 -21.70
CA VAL A 87 6.26 7.59 -20.66
C VAL A 87 7.38 8.37 -19.97
N THR A 88 7.20 9.67 -19.79
CA THR A 88 8.12 10.53 -19.02
C THR A 88 7.40 11.13 -17.82
N ILE A 89 7.91 10.86 -16.61
CA ILE A 89 7.40 11.37 -15.33
C ILE A 89 8.51 12.20 -14.68
N PRO A 90 8.43 13.54 -14.66
CA PRO A 90 9.46 14.39 -14.07
C PRO A 90 9.42 14.39 -12.54
N ALA A 91 10.49 14.87 -11.90
CA ALA A 91 10.75 14.71 -10.45
C ALA A 91 9.68 15.21 -9.49
N THR A 92 8.91 16.22 -9.88
CA THR A 92 7.86 16.81 -9.04
C THR A 92 6.46 16.27 -9.37
N SER A 93 6.37 15.26 -10.23
CA SER A 93 5.10 14.72 -10.70
C SER A 93 4.81 13.35 -10.12
N THR A 94 3.52 13.03 -10.06
CA THR A 94 3.04 11.77 -9.50
C THR A 94 2.10 11.08 -10.48
N VAL A 95 2.28 9.78 -10.67
CA VAL A 95 1.26 8.90 -11.25
C VAL A 95 0.81 7.97 -10.13
N THR A 96 -0.46 8.09 -9.72
CA THR A 96 -0.96 7.28 -8.60
C THR A 96 -1.06 5.81 -9.00
N ASP A 97 -1.80 5.51 -10.07
CA ASP A 97 -1.96 4.14 -10.56
C ASP A 97 -1.47 4.03 -12.01
N LEU A 98 -0.35 3.35 -12.24
CA LEU A 98 0.19 3.06 -13.56
C LEU A 98 0.02 1.58 -13.89
N THR A 99 -0.76 1.27 -14.92
CA THR A 99 -0.95 -0.10 -15.41
C THR A 99 -0.36 -0.26 -16.80
N VAL A 100 0.53 -1.23 -16.98
CA VAL A 100 0.97 -1.71 -18.28
C VAL A 100 0.21 -2.99 -18.60
N ALA A 101 -0.70 -2.93 -19.57
CA ALA A 101 -1.48 -4.08 -19.99
C ALA A 101 -0.60 -5.13 -20.68
N SER A 102 -1.05 -6.37 -20.73
CA SER A 102 -0.35 -7.47 -21.41
C SER A 102 -0.11 -7.25 -22.90
N THR A 103 -0.85 -6.33 -23.51
CA THR A 103 -0.72 -5.92 -24.92
C THR A 103 0.28 -4.78 -25.15
N ALA A 104 0.91 -4.24 -24.10
CA ALA A 104 1.83 -3.11 -24.14
C ALA A 104 3.30 -3.51 -23.98
N THR A 105 3.67 -4.70 -24.48
CA THR A 105 5.05 -5.22 -24.44
C THR A 105 6.06 -4.24 -25.05
N GLY A 106 7.10 -3.91 -24.29
CA GLY A 106 8.14 -2.96 -24.70
C GLY A 106 7.87 -1.52 -24.26
N ALA A 107 6.88 -1.29 -23.38
CA ALA A 107 6.69 0.01 -22.76
C ALA A 107 7.96 0.45 -22.00
N SER A 108 8.28 1.74 -22.10
CA SER A 108 9.42 2.36 -21.43
C SER A 108 8.94 3.51 -20.55
N ILE A 109 9.29 3.47 -19.27
CA ILE A 109 8.91 4.46 -18.28
C ILE A 109 10.20 5.14 -17.80
N ASN A 110 10.37 6.41 -18.16
CA ASN A 110 11.39 7.30 -17.61
C ASN A 110 10.80 8.02 -16.39
N ASN A 111 10.98 7.41 -15.23
CA ASN A 111 10.48 7.89 -13.94
C ASN A 111 11.58 8.63 -13.17
N ASN A 112 11.44 9.95 -13.11
CA ASN A 112 12.20 10.80 -12.19
C ASN A 112 11.35 11.27 -11.00
N GLY A 113 10.03 11.13 -11.07
CA GLY A 113 9.07 11.51 -10.03
C GLY A 113 8.63 10.35 -9.17
N THR A 114 7.33 10.28 -8.86
CA THR A 114 6.75 9.21 -8.05
C THR A 114 5.71 8.43 -8.85
N VAL A 115 5.85 7.11 -8.86
CA VAL A 115 4.78 6.18 -9.22
C VAL A 115 4.34 5.48 -7.95
N THR A 116 3.09 5.68 -7.52
CA THR A 116 2.62 5.09 -6.26
C THR A 116 2.39 3.59 -6.42
N ILE A 117 1.74 3.17 -7.50
CA ILE A 117 1.52 1.77 -7.85
C ILE A 117 1.85 1.56 -9.32
N LEU A 118 2.74 0.60 -9.60
CA LEU A 118 3.04 0.12 -10.94
C LEU A 118 2.56 -1.33 -11.09
N THR A 119 1.51 -1.55 -11.86
CA THR A 119 1.05 -2.88 -12.25
C THR A 119 1.53 -3.22 -13.65
N SER A 120 2.50 -4.13 -13.79
CA SER A 120 3.02 -4.53 -15.10
C SER A 120 2.60 -5.96 -15.46
N ASN A 121 1.84 -6.09 -16.55
CA ASN A 121 1.42 -7.39 -17.11
C ASN A 121 2.12 -7.71 -18.43
N ALA A 122 3.12 -6.92 -18.82
CA ALA A 122 3.97 -7.12 -20.00
C ALA A 122 5.44 -6.75 -19.70
N ALA A 123 6.34 -7.03 -20.64
CA ALA A 123 7.73 -6.59 -20.57
C ALA A 123 7.79 -5.06 -20.53
N THR A 124 8.39 -4.51 -19.46
CA THR A 124 8.42 -3.06 -19.22
C THR A 124 9.79 -2.65 -18.71
N THR A 125 10.35 -1.60 -19.29
CA THR A 125 11.61 -1.00 -18.79
C THR A 125 11.29 0.23 -17.96
N VAL A 126 11.85 0.32 -16.75
CA VAL A 126 11.70 1.48 -15.87
C VAL A 126 13.09 2.04 -15.56
N VAL A 127 13.31 3.31 -15.91
CA VAL A 127 14.59 4.01 -15.72
C VAL A 127 14.36 5.37 -15.08
N GLY A 128 15.44 6.04 -14.66
CA GLY A 128 15.42 7.37 -14.06
C GLY A 128 15.76 7.34 -12.57
N ASN A 129 15.58 8.48 -11.89
CA ASN A 129 16.01 8.67 -10.50
C ASN A 129 14.82 8.75 -9.52
N GLY A 130 13.63 8.39 -10.00
CA GLY A 130 12.37 8.50 -9.26
C GLY A 130 12.16 7.37 -8.27
N THR A 131 10.96 7.34 -7.71
CA THR A 131 10.50 6.30 -6.79
C THR A 131 9.32 5.55 -7.36
N VAL A 132 9.31 4.23 -7.19
CA VAL A 132 8.16 3.37 -7.41
C VAL A 132 7.81 2.73 -6.06
N ASN A 133 6.68 3.12 -5.46
CA ASN A 133 6.34 2.76 -4.08
C ASN A 133 5.72 1.36 -3.94
N ASN A 134 5.30 0.75 -5.05
CA ASN A 134 4.72 -0.58 -5.08
C ASN A 134 4.79 -1.11 -6.52
N THR A 135 5.20 -2.37 -6.68
CA THR A 135 5.09 -3.09 -7.95
C THR A 135 4.14 -4.28 -7.83
N ALA A 136 3.34 -4.49 -8.86
CA ALA A 136 2.34 -5.55 -8.97
C ALA A 136 2.29 -6.12 -10.40
N GLY A 137 1.57 -7.22 -10.59
CA GLY A 137 1.26 -7.80 -11.90
C GLY A 137 1.88 -9.18 -12.12
N THR A 138 1.49 -9.84 -13.20
CA THR A 138 1.93 -11.22 -13.50
C THR A 138 3.31 -11.30 -14.14
N ALA A 139 3.90 -10.15 -14.50
CA ALA A 139 5.19 -10.06 -15.19
C ALA A 139 6.33 -9.55 -14.28
N GLU A 140 6.33 -9.93 -12.98
CA GLU A 140 7.40 -9.60 -12.02
C GLU A 140 8.81 -9.93 -12.53
N SER A 141 8.96 -10.83 -13.51
CA SER A 141 10.25 -11.20 -14.12
C SER A 141 10.75 -10.29 -15.25
N GLN A 142 10.07 -9.20 -15.62
CA GLN A 142 10.47 -8.37 -16.78
C GLN A 142 10.54 -6.87 -16.51
N ILE A 143 10.38 -6.42 -15.26
CA ILE A 143 10.68 -5.04 -14.90
C ILE A 143 12.20 -4.92 -14.79
N THR A 144 12.85 -4.42 -15.83
CA THR A 144 14.25 -4.01 -15.72
C THR A 144 14.28 -2.61 -15.13
N VAL A 145 14.69 -2.51 -13.87
CA VAL A 145 14.86 -1.25 -13.14
C VAL A 145 16.29 -0.76 -13.37
N GLY A 146 16.45 0.47 -13.87
CA GLY A 146 17.77 1.12 -13.95
C GLY A 146 18.36 1.37 -12.56
N GLU A 147 19.70 1.41 -12.46
CA GLU A 147 20.45 1.47 -11.18
C GLU A 147 20.04 2.60 -10.21
N ASP A 148 19.39 3.66 -10.72
CA ASP A 148 19.05 4.87 -9.97
C ASP A 148 17.57 4.97 -9.51
N VAL A 149 16.68 4.06 -9.91
CA VAL A 149 15.28 4.08 -9.48
C VAL A 149 15.15 3.41 -8.11
N LYS A 150 14.57 4.12 -7.14
CA LYS A 150 14.24 3.53 -5.83
C LYS A 150 12.91 2.77 -5.93
N VAL A 151 12.97 1.45 -5.85
CA VAL A 151 11.77 0.62 -5.71
C VAL A 151 11.57 0.33 -4.24
N GLU A 152 10.58 0.96 -3.62
CA GLU A 152 10.11 0.58 -2.28
C GLU A 152 9.12 -0.55 -2.48
N ASN A 153 9.60 -1.78 -2.52
CA ASN A 153 8.73 -2.91 -2.88
C ASN A 153 7.90 -3.36 -1.66
N GLY A 154 6.78 -2.69 -1.40
CA GLY A 154 5.69 -3.33 -0.67
C GLY A 154 4.92 -4.19 -1.66
N ALA A 155 5.10 -5.51 -1.65
CA ALA A 155 4.37 -6.41 -2.55
C ALA A 155 2.85 -6.11 -2.52
N HIS A 156 2.22 -6.03 -3.69
CA HIS A 156 0.77 -6.00 -3.81
C HIS A 156 0.21 -7.42 -3.59
N GLU A 157 0.26 -7.90 -2.36
CA GLU A 157 -0.55 -9.02 -1.90
C GLU A 157 -2.02 -8.64 -2.23
N THR A 158 -2.76 -9.43 -3.02
CA THR A 158 -4.22 -9.27 -3.20
C THR A 158 -5.01 -10.18 -2.26
N ILE A 159 -4.29 -11.08 -1.59
CA ILE A 159 -4.80 -12.08 -0.69
C ILE A 159 -4.55 -11.54 0.70
N ALA A 160 -5.58 -11.52 1.54
CA ALA A 160 -5.42 -11.07 2.91
C ALA A 160 -4.48 -12.01 3.70
N PRO A 161 -3.73 -11.49 4.69
CA PRO A 161 -2.89 -12.29 5.55
C PRO A 161 -3.71 -13.36 6.28
N LEU A 162 -3.12 -14.54 6.43
CA LEU A 162 -3.64 -15.61 7.25
C LEU A 162 -2.90 -15.65 8.60
N ILE A 163 -3.69 -15.63 9.68
CA ILE A 163 -3.17 -15.88 11.02
C ILE A 163 -3.23 -17.39 11.30
N SER A 164 -2.10 -17.99 11.62
CA SER A 164 -2.00 -19.41 11.98
C SER A 164 -1.55 -19.60 13.44
N GLU A 165 -1.82 -20.78 14.00
CA GLU A 165 -1.34 -21.20 15.34
C GLU A 165 -1.66 -20.22 16.49
N GLY A 166 -2.86 -19.61 16.45
CA GLY A 166 -3.32 -18.70 17.49
C GLY A 166 -3.55 -19.40 18.84
N TYR A 167 -2.95 -18.90 19.91
CA TYR A 167 -3.22 -19.35 21.28
C TYR A 167 -3.24 -18.19 22.28
N ILE A 168 -3.91 -18.44 23.39
CA ILE A 168 -3.93 -17.56 24.56
C ILE A 168 -3.64 -18.42 25.80
N ASN A 169 -2.71 -17.97 26.64
CA ASN A 169 -2.42 -18.61 27.91
C ASN A 169 -2.21 -17.59 29.03
N SER A 170 -2.25 -18.06 30.27
CA SER A 170 -1.81 -17.28 31.41
C SER A 170 -0.39 -17.69 31.81
N ASP A 171 0.39 -16.71 32.26
CA ASP A 171 1.73 -16.92 32.79
C ASP A 171 1.82 -16.29 34.18
N GLY A 172 1.09 -16.91 35.11
CA GLY A 172 0.85 -16.41 36.46
C GLY A 172 -0.52 -15.74 36.63
N PRO A 173 -0.84 -15.27 37.84
CA PRO A 173 -2.22 -14.92 38.23
C PRO A 173 -2.76 -13.66 37.55
N ASN A 174 -1.95 -12.93 36.79
CA ASN A 174 -2.36 -11.64 36.21
C ASN A 174 -1.82 -11.40 34.79
N ARG A 175 -1.07 -12.33 34.22
CA ARG A 175 -0.36 -12.11 32.96
C ARG A 175 -0.92 -13.00 31.88
N ILE A 176 -1.21 -12.41 30.74
CA ILE A 176 -1.77 -13.11 29.58
C ILE A 176 -0.78 -13.01 28.44
N ASN A 177 -0.48 -14.14 27.83
CA ASN A 177 0.24 -14.17 26.57
C ASN A 177 -0.69 -14.57 25.44
N VAL A 178 -0.55 -13.85 24.34
CA VAL A 178 -1.25 -14.13 23.09
C VAL A 178 -0.18 -14.42 22.06
N GLY A 179 -0.16 -15.64 21.55
CA GLY A 179 0.78 -16.08 20.53
C GLY A 179 0.08 -16.42 19.23
N PHE A 180 0.73 -16.13 18.10
CA PHE A 180 0.24 -16.44 16.76
C PHE A 180 1.37 -16.34 15.73
N LYS A 181 1.13 -16.87 14.54
CA LYS A 181 1.97 -16.73 13.36
C LYS A 181 1.19 -16.03 12.25
N VAL A 182 1.93 -15.43 11.31
CA VAL A 182 1.39 -14.82 10.09
C VAL A 182 2.08 -15.49 8.90
N ASN A 183 1.34 -15.82 7.85
CA ASN A 183 1.85 -16.57 6.70
C ASN A 183 2.67 -15.74 5.69
N GLU A 184 2.94 -14.47 5.99
CA GLU A 184 3.64 -13.53 5.12
C GLU A 184 4.52 -12.57 5.93
N ASP A 185 5.45 -11.90 5.24
CA ASP A 185 6.36 -10.91 5.84
C ASP A 185 5.64 -9.57 6.05
N ILE A 186 5.76 -8.98 7.24
CA ILE A 186 5.10 -7.72 7.58
C ILE A 186 6.15 -6.64 7.88
N ASP A 187 6.10 -5.52 7.15
CA ASP A 187 6.91 -4.32 7.39
C ASP A 187 6.10 -3.26 8.15
N LEU A 188 6.29 -3.22 9.47
CA LEU A 188 5.65 -2.28 10.38
C LEU A 188 6.13 -0.83 10.22
N SER A 189 7.15 -0.56 9.39
CA SER A 189 7.62 0.81 9.12
C SER A 189 6.63 1.61 8.29
N LEU A 190 5.84 0.92 7.44
CA LEU A 190 4.86 1.53 6.56
C LEU A 190 3.84 2.30 7.40
N THR A 191 3.80 3.62 7.26
CA THR A 191 3.07 4.45 8.23
C THR A 191 1.55 4.36 8.10
N SER A 192 1.05 4.20 6.87
CA SER A 192 -0.37 4.12 6.50
C SER A 192 -0.85 2.72 6.12
N LYS A 193 0.06 1.75 6.07
CA LYS A 193 -0.19 0.32 5.75
C LYS A 193 0.47 -0.56 6.81
N ALA A 194 0.31 -1.87 6.76
CA ALA A 194 0.91 -2.85 7.68
C ALA A 194 0.72 -2.59 9.19
N ASP A 195 -0.01 -3.46 9.89
CA ASP A 195 -0.15 -3.38 11.34
C ASP A 195 -0.59 -4.72 11.89
N ILE A 196 -0.34 -4.97 13.18
CA ILE A 196 -0.92 -6.11 13.88
C ILE A 196 -1.64 -5.56 15.10
N VAL A 197 -2.96 -5.58 15.04
CA VAL A 197 -3.85 -4.96 16.02
C VAL A 197 -4.42 -6.02 16.95
N ILE A 198 -4.23 -5.84 18.25
CA ILE A 198 -4.59 -6.81 19.27
C ILE A 198 -5.47 -6.12 20.31
N SER A 199 -6.74 -6.52 20.36
CA SER A 199 -7.78 -5.91 21.20
C SER A 199 -8.25 -6.89 22.27
N TYR A 200 -8.47 -6.38 23.49
CA TYR A 200 -8.75 -7.20 24.67
C TYR A 200 -10.12 -6.87 25.25
N PHE A 201 -10.89 -7.91 25.60
CA PHE A 201 -12.25 -7.80 26.12
C PHE A 201 -12.46 -8.72 27.32
N THR A 202 -13.26 -8.27 28.29
CA THR A 202 -13.94 -9.19 29.23
C THR A 202 -15.25 -9.66 28.62
N VAL A 203 -15.63 -10.90 28.94
CA VAL A 203 -16.89 -11.49 28.50
C VAL A 203 -17.69 -11.92 29.71
N GLU A 204 -18.84 -11.27 29.91
CA GLU A 204 -19.78 -11.58 30.98
C GLU A 204 -21.16 -11.81 30.37
N ASN A 205 -21.77 -12.97 30.64
CA ASN A 205 -23.07 -13.36 30.08
C ASN A 205 -23.14 -13.22 28.54
N GLY A 206 -22.02 -13.48 27.84
CA GLY A 206 -21.91 -13.36 26.39
C GLY A 206 -21.70 -11.94 25.86
N VAL A 207 -21.71 -10.92 26.72
CA VAL A 207 -21.47 -9.52 26.34
C VAL A 207 -19.97 -9.21 26.43
N GLU A 208 -19.41 -8.70 25.33
CA GLU A 208 -18.03 -8.23 25.27
C GLU A 208 -17.92 -6.79 25.77
N THR A 209 -17.06 -6.55 26.75
CA THR A 209 -16.69 -5.19 27.20
C THR A 209 -15.21 -4.97 26.97
N ALA A 210 -14.86 -3.90 26.27
CA ALA A 210 -13.45 -3.58 26.00
C ALA A 210 -12.71 -3.30 27.31
N ILE A 211 -11.60 -3.99 27.51
CA ILE A 211 -10.71 -3.73 28.63
C ILE A 211 -10.09 -2.34 28.45
N LYS A 212 -9.97 -1.58 29.54
CA LYS A 212 -9.52 -0.18 29.50
C LYS A 212 -8.13 -0.01 30.05
N THR A 213 -7.37 0.91 29.45
CA THR A 213 -6.07 1.32 29.96
C THR A 213 -6.18 2.32 31.09
N THR A 214 -5.23 2.28 32.03
CA THR A 214 -5.12 3.24 33.14
C THR A 214 -3.80 3.99 32.98
N PRO A 215 -3.74 5.32 33.15
CA PRO A 215 -4.81 6.23 33.59
C PRO A 215 -5.72 6.73 32.45
N ALA A 216 -5.36 6.53 31.18
CA ALA A 216 -6.01 7.18 30.04
C ALA A 216 -7.46 6.74 29.74
N SER A 217 -7.95 5.64 30.33
CA SER A 217 -9.28 5.05 30.11
C SER A 217 -9.61 4.71 28.64
N ASN A 218 -8.57 4.56 27.81
CA ASN A 218 -8.70 4.14 26.41
C ASN A 218 -8.93 2.63 26.32
N ASN A 219 -9.44 2.13 25.20
CA ASN A 219 -9.47 0.68 24.99
C ASN A 219 -8.03 0.14 24.98
N LEU A 220 -7.79 -0.98 25.67
CA LEU A 220 -6.54 -1.72 25.61
C LEU A 220 -6.44 -2.34 24.22
N VAL A 221 -5.70 -1.66 23.36
CA VAL A 221 -5.37 -2.08 22.00
C VAL A 221 -3.87 -1.93 21.82
N LYS A 222 -3.19 -3.04 21.57
CA LYS A 222 -1.79 -3.03 21.16
C LYS A 222 -1.71 -3.02 19.64
N ASN A 223 -0.79 -2.24 19.12
CA ASN A 223 -0.50 -2.14 17.69
C ASN A 223 0.97 -1.73 17.51
N LYS A 224 1.40 -1.58 16.26
CA LYS A 224 2.79 -1.24 15.92
C LYS A 224 3.35 -0.01 16.60
N THR A 225 2.52 0.92 17.10
CA THR A 225 3.00 2.13 17.80
C THR A 225 3.45 1.85 19.23
N TRP A 226 3.14 0.67 19.77
CA TRP A 226 3.60 0.25 21.08
C TRP A 226 5.03 -0.29 20.99
N ALA A 227 5.93 0.28 21.80
CA ALA A 227 7.32 -0.13 21.88
C ALA A 227 7.47 -1.63 22.18
N GLY A 228 8.09 -2.38 21.25
CA GLY A 228 8.39 -3.80 21.41
C GLY A 228 7.20 -4.68 21.80
N TYR A 229 6.02 -4.38 21.27
CA TYR A 229 4.76 -5.03 21.69
C TYR A 229 4.64 -6.50 21.30
N LEU A 230 5.40 -6.93 20.28
CA LEU A 230 5.57 -8.32 19.88
C LEU A 230 6.99 -8.77 20.16
N ASN A 231 7.14 -10.03 20.56
CA ASN A 231 8.43 -10.67 20.83
C ASN A 231 8.43 -12.06 20.18
N ASP A 232 9.52 -12.45 19.53
CA ASP A 232 9.71 -13.84 19.11
C ASP A 232 10.35 -14.67 20.24
N LEU A 233 10.52 -15.98 20.00
CA LEU A 233 11.17 -16.89 20.95
C LEU A 233 12.68 -16.64 21.11
N ASN A 234 13.31 -15.92 20.19
CA ASN A 234 14.73 -15.58 20.23
C ASN A 234 15.01 -14.28 20.99
N GLY A 235 13.97 -13.59 21.45
CA GLY A 235 14.07 -12.32 22.17
C GLY A 235 14.10 -11.09 21.25
N ASN A 236 13.90 -11.26 19.94
CA ASN A 236 13.69 -10.14 19.02
C ASN A 236 12.36 -9.48 19.35
N LYS A 237 12.32 -8.15 19.30
CA LYS A 237 11.12 -7.36 19.55
C LYS A 237 10.73 -6.57 18.33
N TYR A 238 9.43 -6.48 18.08
CA TYR A 238 8.89 -5.84 16.89
C TYR A 238 7.97 -4.68 17.25
N SER A 239 8.16 -3.57 16.54
CA SER A 239 7.30 -2.38 16.57
C SER A 239 7.69 -1.42 15.46
N LYS A 240 6.82 -0.45 15.16
CA LYS A 240 7.18 0.72 14.38
C LYS A 240 8.11 1.60 15.23
N SER A 241 9.41 1.33 15.18
CA SER A 241 10.38 2.08 15.97
C SER A 241 10.51 3.52 15.47
N ASN A 242 10.61 4.49 16.40
CA ASN A 242 11.10 5.84 16.12
C ASN A 242 12.64 5.95 16.32
N GLY A 243 13.34 4.82 16.37
CA GLY A 243 14.79 4.70 16.59
C GLY A 243 15.15 3.24 16.82
N ASN A 244 16.19 2.75 16.14
CA ASN A 244 16.69 1.37 15.90
C ASN A 244 16.70 0.32 17.05
N LEU A 245 15.79 0.39 18.00
CA LEU A 245 15.75 -0.47 19.19
C LEU A 245 14.98 -1.77 18.95
N TYR A 246 14.06 -1.77 17.98
CA TYR A 246 13.14 -2.87 17.66
C TYR A 246 13.05 -3.06 16.15
N SER A 247 12.89 -4.31 15.72
CA SER A 247 12.69 -4.63 14.30
C SER A 247 11.35 -4.08 13.83
N ASN A 248 11.33 -3.49 12.64
CA ASN A 248 10.11 -3.18 11.90
C ASN A 248 9.68 -4.34 10.99
N GLU A 249 10.58 -5.28 10.69
CA GLU A 249 10.31 -6.41 9.81
C GLU A 249 9.99 -7.65 10.64
N LEU A 250 8.78 -8.18 10.44
CA LEU A 250 8.36 -9.48 10.94
C LEU A 250 8.41 -10.48 9.79
N VAL A 251 9.21 -11.53 9.94
CA VAL A 251 9.33 -12.60 8.95
C VAL A 251 8.15 -13.57 9.08
N LYS A 252 7.62 -14.04 7.95
CA LYS A 252 6.57 -15.04 7.87
C LYS A 252 6.85 -16.27 8.73
N ASP A 253 5.78 -16.89 9.22
CA ASP A 253 5.77 -18.06 10.08
C ASP A 253 6.55 -17.92 11.40
N THR A 254 7.03 -16.71 11.72
CA THR A 254 7.63 -16.41 13.02
C THR A 254 6.54 -16.43 14.08
N LEU A 255 6.71 -17.29 15.09
CA LEU A 255 5.84 -17.27 16.25
C LEU A 255 6.14 -16.01 17.06
N VAL A 256 5.18 -15.11 17.11
CA VAL A 256 5.24 -13.89 17.92
C VAL A 256 4.30 -13.98 19.10
N ILE A 257 4.70 -13.34 20.19
CA ILE A 257 3.99 -13.29 21.45
C ILE A 257 3.86 -11.83 21.89
N THR A 258 2.64 -11.42 22.21
CA THR A 258 2.40 -10.23 23.03
C THR A 258 2.02 -10.64 24.44
N THR A 259 2.57 -9.91 25.42
CA THR A 259 2.27 -10.10 26.83
C THR A 259 1.56 -8.89 27.39
N VAL A 260 0.48 -9.13 28.14
CA VAL A 260 -0.20 -8.10 28.91
C VAL A 260 -0.06 -8.44 30.39
N ASP A 261 0.48 -7.50 31.16
CA ASP A 261 0.72 -7.64 32.60
C ASP A 261 0.26 -6.35 33.32
N PRO A 262 -0.75 -6.40 34.22
CA PRO A 262 -1.23 -5.27 34.98
C PRO A 262 -0.30 -4.85 36.13
N LYS A 263 0.65 -5.70 36.57
CA LYS A 263 1.41 -5.48 37.82
C LYS A 263 2.78 -4.82 37.64
N TYR A 264 3.26 -4.60 36.41
CA TYR A 264 4.53 -3.89 36.22
C TYR A 264 4.35 -2.38 36.51
N ALA A 265 4.89 -1.93 37.64
CA ALA A 265 4.73 -0.60 38.23
C ALA A 265 5.16 0.61 37.36
N ASN A 266 5.85 0.40 36.24
CA ASN A 266 6.22 1.45 35.28
C ASN A 266 5.39 1.42 33.99
N MET A 267 4.40 0.52 33.95
CA MET A 267 3.57 0.16 32.80
C MET A 267 2.14 0.00 33.31
N ALA A 268 1.62 1.02 33.99
CA ALA A 268 0.20 1.11 34.31
C ALA A 268 -0.55 1.07 32.97
N TYR A 269 -1.12 -0.08 32.64
CA TYR A 269 -1.85 -0.22 31.39
C TYR A 269 -3.28 -0.62 31.61
N VAL A 270 -3.71 -0.96 32.83
CA VAL A 270 -4.95 -1.70 33.06
C VAL A 270 -5.26 -1.76 34.56
N ASN A 271 -6.54 -1.77 34.95
CA ASN A 271 -6.93 -1.87 36.37
C ASN A 271 -6.52 -3.25 36.95
N ASN A 272 -6.40 -3.44 38.26
CA ASN A 272 -5.65 -4.57 38.83
C ASN A 272 -6.41 -5.93 38.96
N GLU A 273 -7.61 -6.13 38.42
CA GLU A 273 -8.41 -7.36 38.70
C GLU A 273 -9.23 -7.90 37.51
N TRP A 274 -8.62 -8.58 36.55
CA TRP A 274 -9.30 -9.01 35.31
C TRP A 274 -9.03 -10.47 34.94
N VAL A 275 -8.08 -11.12 35.60
CA VAL A 275 -7.85 -12.58 35.48
C VAL A 275 -8.62 -13.36 36.56
N GLY A 276 -9.48 -12.69 37.34
CA GLY A 276 -10.08 -13.26 38.54
C GLY A 276 -11.48 -13.88 38.40
N ASN A 277 -12.37 -13.35 37.55
CA ASN A 277 -13.79 -13.76 37.53
C ASN A 277 -14.49 -13.75 36.15
N SER A 278 -13.89 -13.16 35.11
CA SER A 278 -14.56 -12.96 33.81
C SER A 278 -13.72 -13.56 32.68
N ALA A 279 -14.37 -14.29 31.76
CA ALA A 279 -13.67 -14.90 30.65
C ALA A 279 -13.05 -13.81 29.78
N ILE A 280 -11.83 -14.03 29.28
CA ILE A 280 -11.12 -13.03 28.49
C ILE A 280 -11.18 -13.42 27.03
N ARG A 281 -11.50 -12.44 26.18
CA ARG A 281 -11.47 -12.60 24.74
C ARG A 281 -10.47 -11.65 24.12
N VAL A 282 -9.62 -12.19 23.26
CA VAL A 282 -8.66 -11.41 22.48
C VAL A 282 -8.98 -11.53 21.00
N LYS A 283 -8.95 -10.39 20.31
CA LYS A 283 -9.11 -10.31 18.87
C LYS A 283 -7.83 -9.81 18.23
N VAL A 284 -7.28 -10.58 17.31
CA VAL A 284 -6.09 -10.24 16.52
C VAL A 284 -6.52 -9.98 15.08
N VAL A 285 -6.06 -8.86 14.53
CA VAL A 285 -6.21 -8.53 13.11
C VAL A 285 -4.84 -8.14 12.56
N VAL A 286 -4.43 -8.79 11.48
CA VAL A 286 -3.22 -8.44 10.73
C VAL A 286 -3.64 -7.59 9.53
N ILE A 287 -2.88 -6.53 9.30
CA ILE A 287 -2.92 -5.70 8.11
C ILE A 287 -1.57 -5.90 7.44
N ASP A 288 -1.55 -6.29 6.16
CA ASP A 288 -0.31 -6.53 5.43
C ASP A 288 0.31 -5.24 4.84
N ASN A 289 1.40 -5.42 4.11
CA ASN A 289 2.16 -4.34 3.45
C ASN A 289 1.35 -3.65 2.33
N ALA A 290 0.38 -4.34 1.74
CA ALA A 290 -0.53 -3.80 0.75
C ALA A 290 -1.72 -3.05 1.39
N GLY A 291 -2.03 -3.33 2.66
CA GLY A 291 -3.17 -2.80 3.40
C GLY A 291 -4.37 -3.77 3.50
N ASN A 292 -4.27 -5.01 3.02
CA ASN A 292 -5.34 -5.99 3.19
C ASN A 292 -5.42 -6.45 4.64
N ARG A 293 -6.61 -6.88 5.06
CA ARG A 293 -6.91 -7.23 6.45
C ARG A 293 -7.23 -8.70 6.55
N SER A 294 -6.57 -9.41 7.46
CA SER A 294 -6.89 -10.80 7.79
C SER A 294 -8.33 -10.95 8.28
N GLU A 295 -8.83 -12.18 8.26
CA GLU A 295 -9.92 -12.55 9.16
C GLU A 295 -9.51 -12.30 10.62
N THR A 296 -10.49 -12.00 11.47
CA THR A 296 -10.22 -11.75 12.89
C THR A 296 -10.01 -13.07 13.62
N LEU A 297 -8.79 -13.32 14.08
CA LEU A 297 -8.52 -14.42 15.00
C LEU A 297 -9.13 -14.06 16.37
N THR A 298 -10.07 -14.86 16.84
CA THR A 298 -10.70 -14.70 18.16
C THR A 298 -10.23 -15.82 19.09
N LEU A 299 -9.55 -15.43 20.17
CA LEU A 299 -9.02 -16.33 21.19
C LEU A 299 -9.80 -16.13 22.48
N ASN A 300 -10.23 -17.22 23.09
CA ASN A 300 -10.95 -17.21 24.37
C ASN A 300 -10.07 -17.84 25.43
N PHE A 301 -9.79 -17.11 26.49
CA PHE A 301 -9.19 -17.64 27.70
C PHE A 301 -10.33 -18.04 28.65
N PRO A 302 -10.46 -19.33 28.99
CA PRO A 302 -11.52 -19.79 29.87
C PRO A 302 -11.31 -19.27 31.30
N ASN A 303 -12.42 -19.13 32.04
CA ASN A 303 -12.40 -19.03 33.49
C ASN A 303 -11.96 -20.35 34.13
#